data_AF-A0AAD8DQV5-F1
#
_entry.id   AF-A0AAD8DQV5-F1
#
_cell.length_a   1.000
_cell.length_b   1.000
_cell.length_c   1.000
_cell.angle_alpha   90.00
_cell.angle_beta   90.00
_cell.angle_gamma   90.00
#
_symmetry.space_group_name_H-M   'P 1'
#
loop_
_entity.id
_entity.type
_entity.pdbx_description
1 polymer ?
#
loop_
_entity_poly.entity_id
_entity_poly.type
_entity_poly.pdbx_seq_one_letter_code
_entity_poly.pdbx_strand_id
1 'polypeptide(L)'
;MVAKFAIILSLAAAAYAGLLPVSKVVYAEPEAPAHYDFSYSVHDDHTGDLKQQQESRKGDVVQGSYSLVQPDGATTKPEAEPADVIFK
;
A
#
# COMPACT_ATOMS: atom_id res chain seq x y z
N MET A 1 -53.75 -31.37 27.93
CA MET A 1 -53.51 -30.07 27.26
C MET A 1 -52.11 -29.48 27.53
N VAL A 2 -51.47 -29.78 28.67
CA VAL A 2 -50.13 -29.25 29.06
C VAL A 2 -48.98 -29.69 28.14
N ALA A 3 -48.96 -30.95 27.67
CA ALA A 3 -47.89 -31.47 26.82
C ALA A 3 -47.78 -30.78 25.45
N LYS A 4 -48.91 -30.26 24.91
CA LYS A 4 -48.93 -29.56 23.62
C LYS A 4 -48.29 -28.17 23.70
N PHE A 5 -48.49 -27.47 24.82
CA PHE A 5 -47.86 -26.17 25.06
C PHE A 5 -46.35 -26.27 25.28
N ALA A 6 -45.88 -27.34 25.94
CA ALA A 6 -44.45 -27.57 26.13
C ALA A 6 -43.72 -27.81 24.80
N ILE A 7 -44.34 -28.54 23.87
CA ILE A 7 -43.77 -28.82 22.53
C ILE A 7 -43.69 -27.55 21.69
N ILE A 8 -44.71 -26.69 21.74
CA ILE A 8 -44.72 -25.41 21.01
C ILE A 8 -43.65 -24.47 21.57
N LEU A 9 -43.48 -24.42 22.89
CA LEU A 9 -42.45 -23.60 23.54
C LEU A 9 -41.04 -24.07 23.16
N SER A 10 -40.79 -25.39 23.14
CA SER A 10 -39.49 -25.93 22.71
C SER A 10 -39.18 -25.66 21.24
N LEU A 11 -40.21 -25.69 20.38
CA LEU A 11 -40.04 -25.41 18.95
C LEU A 11 -39.75 -23.92 18.69
N ALA A 12 -40.39 -23.02 19.45
CA ALA A 12 -40.12 -21.58 19.39
C ALA A 12 -38.71 -21.22 19.88
N ALA A 13 -38.22 -21.88 20.94
CA ALA A 13 -36.85 -21.67 21.44
C ALA A 13 -35.80 -22.14 20.42
N ALA A 14 -36.02 -23.28 19.75
CA ALA A 14 -35.13 -23.78 18.70
C ALA A 14 -35.10 -22.86 17.47
N ALA A 15 -36.24 -22.25 17.09
CA ALA A 15 -36.31 -21.29 15.98
C ALA A 15 -35.56 -19.98 16.29
N TYR A 16 -35.48 -19.57 17.56
CA TYR A 16 -34.79 -18.34 17.97
C TYR A 16 -33.26 -18.49 18.12
N ALA A 17 -32.74 -19.71 18.32
CA ALA A 17 -31.31 -19.95 18.51
C ALA A 17 -30.45 -19.66 17.26
N GLY A 18 -31.05 -19.73 16.05
CA GLY A 18 -30.36 -19.49 14.78
C GLY A 18 -30.30 -18.03 14.31
N LEU A 19 -30.96 -17.11 15.01
CA LEU A 19 -31.04 -15.69 14.62
C LEU A 19 -29.96 -14.81 15.26
N LEU A 20 -29.06 -15.38 16.05
CA LEU A 20 -27.98 -14.60 16.65
C LEU A 20 -26.98 -14.21 15.55
N PRO A 21 -26.75 -12.90 15.32
CA PRO A 21 -25.74 -12.47 14.37
C PRO A 21 -24.38 -12.93 14.88
N VAL A 22 -23.78 -13.90 14.20
CA VAL A 22 -22.39 -14.29 14.42
C VAL A 22 -21.54 -13.16 13.85
N SER A 23 -21.10 -12.25 14.71
CA SER A 23 -20.13 -11.24 14.35
C SER A 23 -18.82 -11.94 13.98
N LYS A 24 -18.44 -11.87 12.69
CA LYS A 24 -17.12 -12.29 12.25
C LYS A 24 -16.09 -11.36 12.89
N VAL A 25 -15.29 -11.90 13.80
CA VAL A 25 -14.12 -11.18 14.34
C VAL A 25 -13.09 -11.13 13.23
N VAL A 26 -12.97 -9.96 12.59
CA VAL A 26 -11.86 -9.66 11.67
C VAL A 26 -10.71 -9.21 12.54
N TYR A 27 -9.67 -10.04 12.61
CA TYR A 27 -8.40 -9.64 13.22
C TYR A 27 -7.71 -8.73 12.22
N ALA A 28 -7.59 -7.44 12.54
CA ALA A 28 -6.72 -6.54 11.80
C ALA A 28 -5.27 -6.96 12.10
N GLU A 29 -4.57 -7.47 11.10
CA GLU A 29 -3.12 -7.64 11.22
C GLU A 29 -2.48 -6.25 11.34
N PRO A 30 -1.45 -6.09 12.19
CA PRO A 30 -0.73 -4.83 12.28
C PRO A 30 -0.03 -4.56 10.93
N GLU A 31 -0.54 -3.60 10.16
CA GLU A 31 0.13 -3.13 8.95
C GLU A 31 1.32 -2.25 9.32
N ALA A 32 2.50 -2.62 8.82
CA ALA A 32 3.67 -1.76 8.87
C ALA A 32 3.60 -0.71 7.74
N PRO A 33 4.10 0.52 7.96
CA PRO A 33 4.19 1.52 6.90
C PRO A 33 5.01 1.02 5.71
N ALA A 34 4.65 1.44 4.50
CA ALA A 34 5.35 1.05 3.28
C ALA A 34 6.75 1.67 3.20
N HIS A 35 7.75 0.85 2.85
CA HIS A 35 9.15 1.27 2.74
C HIS A 35 9.84 0.63 1.54
N TYR A 36 10.54 1.44 0.74
CA TYR A 36 11.48 0.95 -0.27
C TYR A 36 12.59 1.97 -0.53
N ASP A 37 13.70 1.46 -1.06
CA ASP A 37 14.81 2.23 -1.61
C ASP A 37 15.14 1.70 -3.01
N PHE A 38 15.21 2.59 -3.99
CA PHE A 38 15.44 2.28 -5.39
C PHE A 38 16.51 3.20 -5.98
N SER A 39 17.40 2.64 -6.79
CA SER A 39 18.41 3.41 -7.50
C SER A 39 18.80 2.75 -8.82
N TYR A 40 19.04 3.54 -9.85
CA TYR A 40 19.64 3.08 -11.09
C TYR A 40 20.67 4.07 -11.63
N SER A 41 21.61 3.55 -12.42
CA SER A 41 22.59 4.34 -13.15
C SER A 41 22.82 3.78 -14.55
N VAL A 42 22.93 4.65 -15.53
CA VAL A 42 23.31 4.32 -16.90
C VAL A 42 24.58 5.08 -17.23
N HIS A 43 25.57 4.36 -17.74
CA HIS A 43 26.82 4.91 -18.25
C HIS A 43 26.95 4.48 -19.70
N ASP A 44 26.83 5.42 -20.63
CA ASP A 44 26.95 5.17 -22.06
C ASP A 44 28.29 5.71 -22.56
N ASP A 45 29.28 4.82 -22.74
CA ASP A 45 30.60 5.19 -23.25
C ASP A 45 30.55 5.71 -24.71
N HIS A 46 29.51 5.37 -25.48
CA HIS A 46 29.40 5.77 -26.88
C HIS A 46 28.92 7.21 -27.02
N THR A 47 27.92 7.60 -26.24
CA THR A 47 27.44 8.99 -26.20
C THR A 47 28.20 9.84 -25.19
N GLY A 48 28.80 9.26 -24.15
CA GLY A 48 29.45 9.97 -23.05
C GLY A 48 28.47 10.46 -21.99
N ASP A 49 27.23 9.95 -21.98
CA ASP A 49 26.22 10.34 -21.02
C ASP A 49 26.28 9.49 -19.73
N LEU A 50 25.97 10.15 -18.61
CA LEU A 50 25.84 9.48 -17.32
C LEU A 50 24.52 9.90 -16.68
N LYS A 51 23.64 8.93 -16.46
CA LYS A 51 22.31 9.14 -15.87
C LYS A 51 22.25 8.44 -14.54
N GLN A 52 21.77 9.11 -13.50
CA GLN A 52 21.58 8.51 -12.18
C GLN A 52 20.23 8.92 -11.61
N GLN A 53 19.53 7.97 -11.01
CA GLN A 53 18.30 8.21 -10.25
C GLN A 53 18.35 7.48 -8.92
N GLN A 54 17.81 8.12 -7.88
CA GLN A 54 17.53 7.49 -6.60
C GLN A 54 16.16 7.91 -6.10
N GLU A 55 15.42 6.97 -5.52
CA GLU A 55 14.11 7.19 -4.90
C GLU A 55 13.98 6.36 -3.63
N SER A 56 13.31 6.90 -2.62
CA SER A 56 12.97 6.20 -1.38
C SER A 56 11.55 6.55 -0.96
N ARG A 57 10.86 5.58 -0.35
CA ARG A 57 9.54 5.76 0.26
C ARG A 57 9.56 5.45 1.73
N LYS A 58 8.91 6.31 2.52
CA LYS A 58 8.65 6.10 3.94
C LYS A 58 7.20 6.46 4.25
N GLY A 59 6.39 5.44 4.48
CA GLY A 59 4.95 5.59 4.66
C GLY A 59 4.33 6.22 3.41
N ASP A 60 3.85 7.44 3.54
CA ASP A 60 3.18 8.20 2.46
C ASP A 60 4.11 9.19 1.76
N VAL A 61 5.36 9.29 2.20
CA VAL A 61 6.33 10.23 1.66
C VAL A 61 7.27 9.50 0.70
N VAL A 62 7.31 9.96 -0.55
CA VAL A 62 8.29 9.54 -1.56
C VAL A 62 9.24 10.71 -1.82
N GLN A 63 10.53 10.44 -1.84
CA GLN A 63 11.59 11.42 -2.11
C GLN A 63 12.62 10.81 -3.04
N GLY A 64 13.14 11.60 -3.97
CA GLY A 64 14.15 11.14 -4.91
C GLY A 64 14.89 12.27 -5.60
N SER A 65 15.89 11.89 -6.38
CA SER A 65 16.66 12.81 -7.21
C SER A 65 17.04 12.15 -8.54
N TYR A 66 17.19 12.98 -9.56
CA TYR A 66 17.69 12.58 -10.88
C TYR A 66 18.83 13.51 -11.28
N SER A 67 19.89 12.95 -11.88
CA SER A 67 21.00 13.70 -12.46
C SER A 67 21.38 13.16 -13.83
N LEU A 68 21.63 14.09 -14.76
CA LEU A 68 22.10 13.81 -16.09
C LEU A 68 23.41 14.58 -16.33
N VAL A 69 24.47 13.85 -16.65
CA VAL A 69 25.70 14.41 -17.20
C VAL A 69 25.65 14.17 -18.70
N GLN A 70 25.77 15.26 -19.45
CA GLN A 70 25.80 15.23 -20.91
C GLN A 70 27.22 14.97 -21.43
N PRO A 71 27.36 14.60 -22.72
CA PRO A 71 28.64 14.29 -23.36
C PRO A 71 29.66 15.42 -23.30
N ASP A 72 29.18 16.66 -23.23
CA ASP A 72 29.97 17.89 -23.11
C ASP A 72 30.43 18.17 -21.67
N GLY A 73 30.13 17.27 -20.73
CA GLY A 73 30.40 17.42 -19.30
C GLY A 73 29.42 18.34 -18.58
N ALA A 74 28.41 18.90 -19.26
CA ALA A 74 27.40 19.72 -18.63
C ALA A 74 26.52 18.84 -17.74
N THR A 75 26.59 19.05 -16.43
CA THR A 75 25.69 18.40 -15.49
C THR A 75 24.39 19.18 -15.45
N THR A 76 23.38 18.67 -16.14
CA THR A 76 22.00 19.08 -15.90
C THR A 76 21.48 18.21 -14.76
N LYS A 77 21.61 18.72 -13.54
CA LYS A 77 20.59 18.39 -12.54
C LYS A 77 19.36 19.15 -13.05
N PRO A 78 18.32 18.49 -13.60
CA PRO A 78 17.07 19.22 -13.72
C PRO A 78 16.83 19.76 -12.31
N GLU A 79 16.66 21.08 -12.18
CA GLU A 79 15.96 21.66 -11.03
C GLU A 79 14.85 20.66 -10.78
N ALA A 80 14.87 20.01 -9.62
CA ALA A 80 13.77 19.13 -9.29
C ALA A 80 12.59 20.07 -9.27
N GLU A 81 11.87 20.19 -10.39
CA GLU A 81 10.44 20.30 -10.36
C GLU A 81 10.10 19.32 -9.26
N PRO A 82 9.62 19.79 -8.10
CA PRO A 82 8.96 18.89 -7.21
C PRO A 82 7.83 18.43 -8.10
N ALA A 83 8.05 17.31 -8.78
CA ALA A 83 6.97 16.52 -9.22
C ALA A 83 6.28 16.32 -7.89
N ASP A 84 5.20 17.09 -7.71
CA ASP A 84 4.06 16.71 -6.91
C ASP A 84 3.68 15.34 -7.45
N VAL A 85 4.50 14.34 -7.14
CA VAL A 85 4.20 12.94 -7.30
C VAL A 85 3.32 12.63 -6.10
N ILE A 86 2.20 13.33 -6.09
CA ILE A 86 1.00 12.95 -5.39
C ILE A 86 0.47 11.79 -6.24
N PHE A 87 1.03 10.60 -6.05
CA PHE A 87 0.26 9.39 -6.35
C PHE A 87 -0.83 9.32 -5.28
N LYS A 88 -1.92 10.07 -5.50
CA LYS A 88 -3.21 9.89 -4.79
C LYS A 88 -4.01 8.81 -5.49
#